data_AF-A0A929VZM8-F1
#
_entry.id   AF-A0A929VZM8-F1
#
_cell.length_a   1.000
_cell.length_b   1.000
_cell.length_c   1.000
_cell.angle_alpha   90.00
_cell.angle_beta   90.00
_cell.angle_gamma   90.00
#
_symmetry.space_group_name_H-M   'P 1'
#
loop_
_entity.id
_entity.type
_entity.pdbx_description
1 polymer ?
#
loop_
_entity_poly.entity_id
_entity_poly.type
_entity_poly.pdbx_seq_one_letter_code
_entity_poly.pdbx_strand_id
1 'polypeptide(L)'
;MAILTEEVGEVARLISRLYGEQSFKESDKQRDLGDELADVLWVVLCLANQTGVDLTEALRRNIEKKTQRDATRHASNPKLQP
;
A
#
# COMPACT_ATOMS: atom_id res chain seq x y z
N MET A 1 -3.17 16.52 -2.70
CA MET A 1 -1.92 15.92 -3.19
C MET A 1 -0.83 15.91 -2.13
N ALA A 2 -0.52 17.04 -1.47
CA ALA A 2 0.51 17.10 -0.43
C ALA A 2 0.32 16.05 0.69
N ILE A 3 -0.89 15.91 1.23
CA ILE A 3 -1.20 14.96 2.31
C ILE A 3 -0.97 13.51 1.89
N LEU A 4 -1.43 13.09 0.70
CA LEU A 4 -1.19 11.72 0.22
C LEU A 4 0.31 11.41 0.09
N THR A 5 1.09 12.38 -0.38
CA THR A 5 2.55 12.21 -0.51
C THR A 5 3.24 12.14 0.85
N GLU A 6 2.72 12.85 1.85
CA GLU A 6 3.19 12.79 3.23
C GLU A 6 2.97 11.39 3.83
N GLU A 7 1.74 10.88 3.84
CA GLU A 7 1.42 9.56 4.41
C GLU A 7 2.23 8.43 3.73
N VAL A 8 2.36 8.48 2.39
CA VAL A 8 3.18 7.49 1.66
C VAL A 8 4.66 7.62 2.03
N GLY A 9 5.15 8.83 2.28
CA GLY A 9 6.51 9.08 2.74
C GLY A 9 6.78 8.53 4.14
N GLU A 10 5.79 8.57 5.01
CA GLU A 10 5.84 8.01 6.37
C GLU A 10 5.95 6.48 6.32
N VAL A 11 5.07 5.83 5.55
CA VAL A 11 5.13 4.38 5.27
C VAL A 11 6.49 3.98 4.68
N ALA A 12 6.96 4.70 3.67
CA ALA A 12 8.24 4.39 3.02
C ALA A 12 9.42 4.49 4.00
N ARG A 13 9.42 5.51 4.87
CA ARG A 13 10.44 5.71 5.89
C ARG A 13 10.44 4.58 6.91
N LEU A 14 9.26 4.12 7.34
CA LEU A 14 9.14 3.02 8.30
C LEU A 14 9.58 1.68 7.69
N ILE A 15 9.15 1.37 6.46
CA ILE A 15 9.57 0.16 5.72
C ILE A 15 11.09 0.13 5.56
N SER A 16 11.72 1.26 5.20
CA SER A 16 13.18 1.32 5.03
C SER A 16 13.97 1.01 6.31
N ARG A 17 13.35 1.15 7.48
CA ARG A 17 13.96 0.85 8.78
C ARG A 17 13.65 -0.57 9.25
N LEU A 18 12.40 -1.02 9.07
CA LEU A 18 11.97 -2.38 9.43
C LEU A 18 12.63 -3.46 8.58
N TYR A 19 12.76 -3.20 7.27
CA TYR A 19 13.17 -4.21 6.29
C TYR A 19 14.38 -3.79 5.46
N GLY A 20 14.90 -2.58 5.66
CA GLY A 20 16.08 -2.06 4.96
C GLY A 20 17.29 -1.90 5.89
N GLU A 21 18.32 -1.22 5.39
CA GLU A 21 19.60 -1.04 6.10
C GLU A 21 19.62 0.18 7.04
N GLN A 22 18.53 0.94 7.14
CA GLN A 22 18.49 2.15 7.96
C GLN A 22 18.36 1.84 9.45
N SER A 23 19.20 2.46 10.27
CA SER A 23 19.12 2.35 11.73
C SER A 23 17.82 2.94 12.29
N PHE A 24 17.25 2.25 13.27
CA PHE A 24 16.12 2.75 14.06
C PHE A 24 16.51 3.99 14.87
N LYS A 25 15.58 4.94 14.97
CA LYS A 25 15.65 6.06 15.91
C LYS A 25 14.59 5.82 16.99
N GLU A 26 14.84 6.31 18.20
CA GLU A 26 13.92 6.22 19.34
C GLU A 26 12.50 6.72 19.00
N SER A 27 12.41 7.79 18.20
CA SER A 27 11.14 8.39 17.74
C SER A 27 10.23 7.44 16.95
N ASP A 28 10.77 6.36 16.39
CA ASP A 28 10.04 5.46 15.51
C ASP A 28 9.69 4.13 16.19
N LYS A 29 10.09 3.93 17.46
CA LYS A 29 9.80 2.72 18.23
C LYS A 29 8.31 2.50 18.52
N GLN A 30 7.49 3.53 18.37
CA GLN A 30 6.05 3.48 18.62
C GLN A 30 5.21 3.55 17.34
N ARG A 31 5.84 3.62 16.16
CA ARG A 31 5.11 3.67 14.88
C ARG A 31 4.81 2.26 14.40
N ASP A 32 3.52 1.96 14.29
CA ASP A 32 3.03 0.70 13.76
C ASP A 32 2.82 0.80 12.24
N LEU A 33 3.28 -0.21 11.49
CA LEU A 33 3.14 -0.20 10.03
C LEU A 33 1.67 -0.28 9.59
N GLY A 34 0.83 -0.96 10.37
CA GLY A 34 -0.61 -1.06 10.10
C GLY A 34 -1.30 0.29 10.19
N ASP A 35 -0.99 1.09 11.21
CA ASP A 35 -1.54 2.43 11.38
C ASP A 35 -1.16 3.36 10.21
N GLU A 36 0.12 3.38 9.82
CA GLU A 36 0.60 4.21 8.71
C GLU A 36 -0.03 3.79 7.35
N LEU A 37 -0.24 2.48 7.15
CA LEU A 37 -0.97 1.98 5.98
C LEU A 37 -2.45 2.36 6.01
N ALA A 38 -3.05 2.42 7.19
CA ALA A 38 -4.44 2.85 7.37
C ALA A 38 -4.59 4.35 7.07
N ASP A 39 -3.62 5.18 7.44
CA ASP A 39 -3.61 6.62 7.12
C ASP A 39 -3.55 6.87 5.61
N VAL A 40 -2.70 6.14 4.88
CA VAL A 40 -2.69 6.17 3.41
C VAL A 40 -4.06 5.79 2.84
N LEU A 41 -4.67 4.71 3.32
CA LEU A 41 -5.98 4.27 2.85
C LEU A 41 -7.06 5.33 3.14
N TRP A 42 -7.03 5.93 4.33
CA TRP A 42 -7.95 7.00 4.72
C TRP A 42 -7.88 8.19 3.77
N VAL A 43 -6.67 8.67 3.47
CA VAL A 43 -6.48 9.79 2.53
C VAL A 43 -6.98 9.43 1.12
N VAL A 44 -6.76 8.20 0.66
CA VAL A 44 -7.30 7.73 -0.63
C VAL A 44 -8.83 7.72 -0.62
N LEU A 45 -9.47 7.28 0.46
CA LEU A 45 -10.93 7.34 0.61
C LEU A 45 -11.44 8.78 0.57
N CYS A 46 -10.79 9.71 1.28
CA CYS A 46 -11.13 11.13 1.23
C CYS A 46 -11.04 11.69 -0.20
N LEU A 47 -9.97 11.37 -0.94
CA LEU A 47 -9.81 11.81 -2.32
C LEU A 47 -10.89 11.24 -3.24
N ALA A 48 -11.24 9.96 -3.09
CA ALA A 48 -12.31 9.35 -3.87
C ALA A 48 -13.65 10.05 -3.62
N ASN A 49 -13.98 10.32 -2.36
CA ASN A 49 -15.19 11.05 -1.98
C ASN A 49 -15.22 12.48 -2.55
N GLN A 50 -14.10 13.21 -2.48
CA GLN A 50 -14.00 14.58 -3.00
C GLN A 50 -14.11 14.65 -4.53
N THR A 51 -13.67 13.60 -5.23
CA THR A 51 -13.61 13.58 -6.70
C THR A 51 -14.80 12.85 -7.34
N GLY A 52 -15.70 12.28 -6.53
CA GLY A 52 -16.84 11.51 -7.03
C GLY A 52 -16.46 10.15 -7.62
N VAL A 53 -15.29 9.62 -7.25
CA VAL A 53 -14.84 8.30 -7.71
C VAL A 53 -15.49 7.21 -6.85
N ASP A 54 -16.23 6.31 -7.49
CA ASP A 54 -16.65 5.05 -6.87
C ASP A 54 -15.44 4.12 -6.73
N LEU A 55 -14.81 4.18 -5.55
CA LEU A 55 -13.61 3.41 -5.25
C LEU A 55 -13.90 1.90 -5.15
N THR A 56 -15.11 1.50 -4.75
CA THR A 56 -15.52 0.10 -4.67
C THR A 56 -15.53 -0.53 -6.06
N GLU A 57 -16.22 0.12 -7.01
CA GLU A 57 -16.27 -0.36 -8.39
C GLU A 57 -14.90 -0.25 -9.09
N ALA A 58 -14.13 0.80 -8.82
CA ALA A 58 -12.77 0.93 -9.34
C ALA A 58 -11.84 -0.20 -8.84
N LEU A 59 -11.90 -0.53 -7.55
CA LEU A 59 -11.12 -1.61 -6.95
C LEU A 59 -11.54 -2.97 -7.50
N ARG A 60 -12.85 -3.24 -7.62
CA ARG A 60 -13.40 -4.47 -8.20
C ARG A 60 -12.85 -4.71 -9.61
N ARG A 61 -12.95 -3.71 -10.49
CA ARG A 61 -12.39 -3.78 -11.87
C ARG A 61 -10.88 -4.00 -11.88
N ASN A 62 -10.16 -3.37 -10.95
CA ASN A 62 -8.70 -3.53 -10.85
C ASN A 62 -8.29 -4.96 -10.49
N ILE A 63 -8.99 -5.57 -9.53
CA ILE A 63 -8.78 -6.95 -9.11
C ILE A 63 -9.08 -7.88 -10.29
N GLU A 64 -10.24 -7.75 -10.93
CA GLU A 64 -10.62 -8.57 -12.09
C GLU A 64 -9.58 -8.50 -13.21
N LYS A 65 -9.13 -7.29 -13.57
CA LYS A 65 -8.08 -7.08 -14.57
C LYS A 65 -6.76 -7.76 -14.19
N LYS A 66 -6.33 -7.65 -12.92
CA LYS A 66 -5.09 -8.29 -12.44
C LYS A 66 -5.21 -9.81 -12.41
N THR A 67 -6.35 -10.35 -11.98
CA THR A 67 -6.63 -11.79 -11.98
C THR A 67 -6.55 -12.36 -13.39
N GLN A 68 -7.20 -11.72 -14.37
CA GLN A 68 -7.12 -12.16 -15.77
C GLN A 68 -5.69 -12.08 -16.32
N ARG A 69 -4.97 -10.99 -16.07
CA ARG A 69 -3.58 -10.82 -16.52
C ARG A 69 -2.63 -11.84 -15.91
N ASP A 70 -2.82 -12.16 -14.63
CA ASP A 70 -1.87 -12.96 -13.85
C ASP A 70 -2.29 -14.43 -13.74
N ALA A 71 -3.41 -14.83 -14.35
CA ALA A 71 -3.99 -16.18 -14.26
C ALA A 71 -3.00 -17.33 -14.54
N THR A 72 -2.04 -17.12 -15.45
CA THR A 72 -1.01 -18.10 -15.78
C THR A 72 0.41 -17.62 -15.49
N ARG A 73 0.57 -16.36 -15.03
CA ARG A 73 1.88 -15.69 -14.95
C ARG A 73 2.85 -16.35 -13.97
N HIS A 74 2.32 -17.02 -12.95
CA HIS A 74 3.10 -17.62 -11.87
C HIS A 74 2.94 -19.14 -11.76
N ALA A 75 2.22 -19.77 -12.70
CA ALA A 75 1.89 -21.20 -12.63
C ALA A 75 3.12 -22.12 -12.57
N SER A 76 4.27 -21.66 -13.08
CA SER A 76 5.55 -22.38 -13.07
C SER A 76 6.62 -21.73 -12.19
N ASN A 77 6.27 -20.75 -11.33
CA ASN A 77 7.25 -20.02 -10.52
C ASN A 77 7.75 -20.89 -9.34
N PRO A 78 9.01 -21.35 -9.33
CA PRO A 78 9.53 -22.22 -8.28
C PRO A 78 9.63 -21.51 -6.92
N LYS A 79 9.69 -20.16 -6.91
CA LYS A 79 9.74 -19.36 -5.68
C LYS A 79 8.41 -19.30 -4.92
N LEU A 80 7.32 -19.75 -5.55
CA LEU A 80 5.95 -19.72 -5.00
C LEU A 80 5.38 -21.12 -4.76
N GLN A 81 6.21 -22.17 -4.92
CA GLN A 81 5.83 -23.52 -4.54
C GLN A 81 6.03 -23.68 -3.02
N PRO A 82 5.08 -24.30 -2.30
CA PRO A 82 5.12 -24.46 -0.85
C PRO A 82 6.23 -25.38 -0.36
#